data_AF-A0A4P6BBT8-F1
#
_entry.id   AF-A0A4P6BBT8-F1
#
_cell.length_a   1.000
_cell.length_b   1.000
_cell.length_c   1.000
_cell.angle_alpha   90.00
_cell.angle_beta   90.00
_cell.angle_gamma   90.00
#
_symmetry.space_group_name_H-M   'P 1'
#
loop_
_entity.id
_entity.type
_entity.pdbx_description
1 polymer ?
#
loop_
_entity_poly.entity_id
_entity_poly.type
_entity_poly.pdbx_seq_one_letter_code
_entity_poly.pdbx_strand_id
1 'polypeptide(L)' 'MVLWVCGKNVAELEEGIVWELQGIFTTKEAAVAACKNERYFIGPVELNKPLPEETTSWVGCEYPLG' A
#
# COMPACT_ATOMS: atom_id res chain seq x y z
N MET A 1 -12.29 -9.29 -7.22
CA MET A 1 -11.32 -9.98 -6.35
C MET A 1 -10.52 -8.90 -5.64
N VAL A 2 -10.40 -8.97 -4.31
CA VAL A 2 -9.54 -8.05 -3.56
C VAL A 2 -8.10 -8.54 -3.64
N LEU A 3 -7.19 -7.61 -3.93
CA LEU A 3 -5.74 -7.78 -3.90
C LEU A 3 -5.18 -6.82 -2.87
N TRP A 4 -3.94 -7.06 -2.46
CA TRP A 4 -3.23 -6.27 -1.46
C TRP A 4 -1.95 -5.72 -2.06
N VAL A 5 -1.86 -4.40 -2.09
CA VAL A 5 -0.62 -3.69 -2.43
C VAL A 5 0.31 -3.76 -1.22
N CYS A 6 1.59 -4.04 -1.45
CA CYS A 6 2.66 -3.77 -0.52
C CYS A 6 3.49 -2.60 -1.09
N GLY A 7 3.53 -1.49 -0.35
CA GLY A 7 4.29 -0.31 -0.70
C GLY A 7 5.33 0.00 0.37
N LYS A 8 6.35 0.79 -0.01
CA LYS A 8 7.41 1.25 0.90
C LYS A 8 7.60 2.75 0.75
N ASN A 9 7.45 3.48 1.84
CA ASN A 9 7.78 4.91 1.87
C ASN A 9 9.29 5.09 1.76
N VAL A 10 9.71 5.95 0.84
CA VAL A 10 11.11 6.29 0.60
C VAL A 10 11.45 7.70 1.03
N ALA A 11 10.52 8.65 0.88
CA ALA A 11 10.71 10.03 1.31
C ALA A 11 9.36 10.71 1.60
N GLU A 12 9.41 11.77 2.40
CA GLU A 12 8.33 12.74 2.55
C GLU A 12 8.80 14.06 1.94
N LEU A 13 8.04 14.57 0.99
CA LEU A 13 8.26 15.86 0.33
C LEU A 13 7.14 16.83 0.70
N GLU A 14 7.29 18.10 0.37
CA GLU A 14 6.24 19.11 0.58
C GLU A 14 4.96 18.74 -0.19
N GLU A 15 5.10 18.11 -1.35
CA GLU A 15 4.02 17.69 -2.23
C GLU A 15 3.41 16.32 -1.86
N GLY A 16 4.01 15.57 -0.92
CA GLY A 16 3.47 14.31 -0.43
C GLY A 16 4.51 13.20 -0.20
N ILE A 17 4.00 11.99 0.07
CA ILE A 17 4.81 10.79 0.34
C ILE A 17 5.25 10.16 -0.98
N VAL A 18 6.55 9.97 -1.14
CA VAL A 18 7.14 9.17 -2.22
C VAL A 18 7.22 7.73 -1.75
N TRP A 19 6.69 6.81 -2.54
CA TRP A 19 6.70 5.39 -2.23
C TRP A 19 7.04 4.52 -3.44
N GLU A 20 7.53 3.32 -3.17
CA GLU A 20 7.86 2.30 -4.18
C GLU A 20 6.90 1.12 -4.07
N LEU A 21 6.41 0.61 -5.20
CA LEU A 21 5.63 -0.62 -5.25
C LEU A 21 6.54 -1.83 -5.00
N GLN A 22 6.29 -2.59 -3.94
CA GLN A 22 7.08 -3.77 -3.58
C GLN A 22 6.41 -5.08 -4.02
N GLY A 23 5.08 -5.08 -4.18
CA GLY A 23 4.37 -6.25 -4.70
C GLY A 23 2.85 -6.11 -4.63
N ILE A 24 2.17 -7.05 -5.30
CA ILE A 24 0.72 -7.24 -5.27
C ILE A 24 0.44 -8.67 -4.85
N PHE A 25 -0.42 -8.86 -3.85
CA PHE A 25 -0.68 -10.16 -3.24
C PHE A 25 -2.18 -10.47 -3.25
N THR A 26 -2.51 -11.75 -3.27
CA THR A 26 -3.90 -12.21 -3.24
C THR A 26 -4.49 -12.26 -1.82
N THR A 27 -3.66 -12.20 -0.78
CA THR A 27 -4.08 -12.22 0.63
C THR A 27 -3.39 -11.12 1.44
N LYS A 28 -4.02 -10.71 2.54
CA LYS A 28 -3.47 -9.69 3.45
C LYS A 28 -2.19 -10.20 4.09
N GLU A 29 -2.20 -11.45 4.53
CA GLU A 29 -1.12 -12.09 5.27
C GLU A 29 0.16 -12.17 4.44
N ALA A 30 0.03 -12.43 3.13
CA ALA A 30 1.18 -12.44 2.22
C ALA A 30 1.76 -11.04 2.00
N ALA A 31 0.91 -10.00 1.91
CA ALA A 31 1.37 -8.62 1.83
C ALA A 31 2.07 -8.18 3.12
N VAL A 32 1.53 -8.52 4.29
CA VAL A 32 2.16 -8.28 5.60
C VAL A 32 3.51 -8.98 5.68
N ALA A 33 3.60 -10.25 5.28
CA ALA A 33 4.84 -11.01 5.32
C ALA A 33 5.93 -10.44 4.39
N ALA A 34 5.56 -9.66 3.37
CA ALA A 34 6.50 -8.98 2.50
C ALA A 34 7.06 -7.67 3.09
N CYS A 35 6.42 -7.10 4.12
CA CYS A 35 6.89 -5.91 4.82
C CYS A 35 8.20 -6.18 5.56
N LYS A 36 9.18 -5.29 5.43
CA LYS A 36 10.53 -5.50 6.01
C LYS A 36 10.85 -4.61 7.21
N ASN A 37 10.20 -3.46 7.34
CA ASN A 37 10.34 -2.52 8.46
C ASN A 37 9.14 -1.57 8.52
N GLU A 38 9.13 -0.67 9.50
CA GLU A 38 8.06 0.32 9.75
C GLU A 38 7.72 1.24 8.57
N ARG A 39 8.58 1.35 7.55
CA ARG A 39 8.31 2.16 6.35
C ARG A 39 7.42 1.45 5.32
N TYR A 40 7.10 0.18 5.55
CA TYR A 40 6.24 -0.58 4.66
C TYR A 40 4.78 -0.43 5.07
N PHE A 41 3.93 -0.26 4.08
CA PHE A 41 2.48 -0.25 4.24
C PHE A 41 1.84 -1.30 3.34
N ILE A 42 0.62 -1.66 3.68
CA ILE A 42 -0.25 -2.45 2.82
C ILE A 42 -1.56 -1.73 2.61
N GLY A 43 -2.22 -1.97 1.47
CA GLY A 43 -3.56 -1.42 1.21
C GLY A 43 -4.36 -2.32 0.26
N PRO A 44 -5.67 -2.50 0.50
CA PRO A 44 -6.51 -3.32 -0.36
C PRO A 44 -6.88 -2.56 -1.64
N VAL A 45 -6.97 -3.29 -2.76
CA VAL A 45 -7.46 -2.79 -4.06
C VAL A 45 -8.33 -3.84 -4.75
N GLU A 46 -9.27 -3.43 -5.59
CA GLU A 46 -10.08 -4.35 -6.38
C GLU A 46 -9.45 -4.58 -7.76
N LEU A 47 -9.30 -5.84 -8.15
CA LEU A 47 -8.84 -6.22 -9.49
C LEU A 47 -9.77 -5.65 -10.57
N ASN A 48 -9.18 -5.06 -11.61
CA ASN A 48 -9.87 -4.44 -12.76
C ASN A 48 -10.80 -3.28 -12.39
N LYS A 49 -10.57 -2.62 -11.26
CA LYS A 49 -11.27 -1.40 -10.88
C LYS A 49 -10.29 -0.23 -10.84
N PRO A 50 -10.52 0.85 -11.60
CA PRO A 50 -9.67 2.03 -11.51
C PRO A 50 -9.79 2.68 -10.12
N LEU A 51 -8.68 3.23 -9.64
CA LEU A 51 -8.66 4.09 -8.47
C LEU A 51 -9.18 5.49 -8.83
N PRO A 52 -9.69 6.27 -7.86
CA PRO A 52 -10.08 7.66 -8.09
C PRO A 52 -8.93 8.51 -8.62
N GLU A 53 -9.25 9.49 -9.47
CA GLU A 53 -8.28 10.48 -9.97
C GLU A 53 -7.92 11.51 -8.89
N GLU A 54 -8.89 11.91 -8.07
CA GLU A 54 -8.68 12.84 -6.96
C GLU A 54 -8.04 12.16 -5.76
N THR A 55 -7.17 12.89 -5.06
CA THR A 55 -6.56 12.43 -3.81
C THR A 55 -7.63 12.17 -2.77
N THR A 56 -7.68 10.94 -2.25
CA THR A 56 -8.60 10.51 -1.20
C THR A 56 -7.90 9.61 -0.19
N SER A 57 -8.52 9.44 0.97
CA SER A 57 -8.02 8.50 1.98
C SER A 57 -8.11 7.07 1.47
N TRP A 58 -7.00 6.34 1.52
CA TRP A 58 -6.98 4.92 1.18
C TRP A 58 -7.50 4.09 2.36
N VAL A 59 -8.80 3.80 2.34
CA VAL A 59 -9.46 3.02 3.39
C VAL A 59 -8.84 1.62 3.48
N GLY A 60 -8.41 1.23 4.69
CA GLY A 60 -7.74 -0.04 4.95
C GLY A 60 -6.25 -0.06 4.64
N CYS A 61 -5.66 1.08 4.25
CA CYS A 61 -4.22 1.25 4.24
C CYS A 61 -3.68 1.29 5.68
N GLU A 62 -2.66 0.49 5.97
CA GLU A 62 -2.06 0.40 7.30
C GLU A 62 -0.55 0.12 7.19
N TYR A 63 0.19 0.45 8.26
CA TYR A 63 1.62 0.14 8.42
C TYR A 63 1.73 -1.03 9.40
N PRO A 64 1.89 -2.29 8.93
CA PRO A 64 1.73 -3.45 9.81
C PRO A 64 2.85 -3.63 10.86
N LEU A 65 3.97 -2.93 10.69
CA LEU A 65 5.15 -3.03 11.53
C LEU A 65 5.43 -1.74 12.33
N GLY A 66 4.47 -0.80 12.35
CA GLY A 66 4.55 0.50 13.03
C GLY A 66 3.44 0.71 14.04
#